data_AF-A0A2N5A376-F1
#
_entry.id   AF-A0A2N5A376-F1
#
_cell.length_a   1.000
_cell.length_b   1.000
_cell.length_c   1.000
_cell.angle_alpha   90.00
_cell.angle_beta   90.00
_cell.angle_gamma   90.00
#
_symmetry.space_group_name_H-M   'P 1'
#
loop_
_entity.id
_entity.type
_entity.pdbx_description
1 polymer ?
#
loop_
_entity_poly.entity_id
_entity_poly.type
_entity_poly.pdbx_seq_one_letter_code
_entity_poly.pdbx_strand_id
1 'polypeptide(L)'
;PCPIFDTPWQVEQSKSGKTTISGLSVMANMVETLRLGWSENLPLSQLAWGKITQARQITALLPLLTENYDLSNDVLYTAQKRGSVLLNAMLDGVKPEANPNVRWLLLVAHDTNIAMVRTLMNFSWQLPGYSRGNIPPGSSLVLERWRNAKSGERYLRVYFQAQGLDDLRR
;
A
#
# COMPACT_ATOMS: atom_id res chain seq x y z
N PRO A 1 -5.07 -1.20 -31.61
CA PRO A 1 -4.24 -2.27 -31.01
C PRO A 1 -3.95 -1.97 -29.54
N CYS A 2 -3.96 -2.96 -28.64
CA CYS A 2 -3.66 -2.76 -27.21
C CYS A 2 -2.62 -3.79 -26.72
N PRO A 3 -1.32 -3.56 -27.03
CA PRO A 3 -0.29 -4.61 -26.98
C PRO A 3 -0.05 -5.26 -25.61
N ILE A 4 -0.37 -4.54 -24.53
CA ILE A 4 -0.10 -5.03 -23.17
C ILE A 4 -0.90 -6.29 -22.83
N PHE A 5 -2.08 -6.45 -23.44
CA PHE A 5 -2.95 -7.61 -23.22
C PHE A 5 -2.51 -8.84 -24.02
N ASP A 6 -1.62 -8.67 -24.99
CA ASP A 6 -1.04 -9.75 -25.79
C ASP A 6 0.35 -10.17 -25.27
N THR A 7 0.90 -9.44 -24.29
CA THR A 7 2.24 -9.67 -23.74
C THR A 7 2.21 -10.78 -22.69
N PRO A 8 2.95 -11.90 -22.86
CA PRO A 8 3.05 -12.94 -21.83
C PRO A 8 3.71 -12.42 -20.56
N TRP A 9 3.28 -12.91 -19.40
CA TRP A 9 3.90 -12.54 -18.12
C TRP A 9 5.20 -13.29 -17.91
N GLN A 10 6.30 -12.55 -17.77
CA GLN A 10 7.63 -13.08 -17.52
C GLN A 10 8.39 -12.22 -16.51
N VAL A 11 9.32 -12.83 -15.78
CA VAL A 11 10.23 -12.10 -14.89
C VAL A 11 11.25 -11.36 -15.74
N GLU A 12 11.33 -10.05 -15.58
CA GLU A 12 12.29 -9.18 -16.27
C GLU A 12 13.13 -8.40 -15.27
N GLN A 13 14.36 -8.04 -15.67
CA GLN A 13 15.23 -7.16 -14.91
C GLN A 13 15.66 -5.96 -15.74
N SER A 14 15.54 -4.76 -15.16
CA SER A 14 16.04 -3.54 -15.77
C SER A 14 17.57 -3.46 -15.71
N LYS A 15 18.16 -2.52 -16.46
CA LYS A 15 19.61 -2.21 -16.38
C LYS A 15 20.09 -1.83 -14.97
N SER A 16 19.19 -1.30 -14.14
CA SER A 16 19.48 -0.95 -12.74
C SER A 16 19.27 -2.12 -11.77
N GLY A 17 18.95 -3.32 -12.27
CA GLY A 17 18.69 -4.52 -11.47
C GLY A 17 17.29 -4.58 -10.82
N LYS A 18 16.34 -3.73 -11.24
CA LYS A 18 14.95 -3.80 -10.74
C LYS A 18 14.24 -4.97 -11.40
N THR A 19 13.74 -5.92 -10.60
CA THR A 19 12.93 -7.05 -11.07
C THR A 19 11.45 -6.68 -11.16
N THR A 20 10.77 -7.06 -12.25
CA THR A 20 9.33 -6.85 -12.48
C THR A 20 8.72 -8.04 -13.23
N ILE A 21 7.39 -8.11 -13.28
CA ILE A 21 6.65 -9.04 -14.16
C ILE A 21 6.16 -8.26 -15.39
N SER A 22 6.59 -8.65 -16.59
CA SER A 22 6.15 -8.05 -17.85
C SER A 22 4.63 -8.25 -18.05
N GLY A 23 3.97 -7.32 -18.74
CA GLY A 23 2.51 -7.28 -18.80
C GLY A 23 1.89 -6.80 -17.48
N LEU A 24 1.97 -7.63 -16.42
CA LEU A 24 1.36 -7.40 -15.11
C LEU A 24 1.77 -6.06 -14.49
N SER A 25 3.06 -5.73 -14.46
CA SER A 25 3.53 -4.49 -13.82
C SER A 25 2.97 -3.23 -14.49
N VAL A 26 2.80 -3.24 -15.81
CA VAL A 26 2.17 -2.13 -16.54
C VAL A 26 0.67 -2.10 -16.27
N MET A 27 0.00 -3.26 -16.26
CA MET A 27 -1.43 -3.33 -15.91
C MET A 27 -1.69 -2.84 -14.47
N ALA A 28 -0.84 -3.19 -13.51
CA ALA A 28 -0.90 -2.67 -12.15
C ALA A 28 -0.76 -1.14 -12.12
N ASN A 29 0.17 -0.57 -12.90
CA ASN A 29 0.28 0.89 -13.04
C ASN A 29 -0.99 1.52 -13.66
N MET A 30 -1.63 0.85 -14.62
CA MET A 30 -2.90 1.32 -15.18
C MET A 30 -4.01 1.32 -14.12
N VAL A 31 -4.13 0.23 -13.35
CA VAL A 31 -5.12 0.14 -12.26
C VAL A 31 -4.88 1.19 -11.19
N GLU A 32 -3.62 1.39 -10.79
CA GLU A 32 -3.20 2.44 -9.86
C GLU A 32 -3.62 3.83 -10.36
N THR A 33 -3.34 4.12 -11.64
CA THR A 33 -3.70 5.39 -12.29
C THR A 33 -5.22 5.60 -12.30
N LEU A 34 -6.00 4.55 -12.62
CA LEU A 34 -7.46 4.62 -12.60
C LEU A 34 -8.01 4.84 -11.18
N ARG A 35 -7.44 4.15 -10.18
CA ARG A 35 -7.83 4.31 -8.77
C ARG A 35 -7.51 5.71 -8.26
N LEU A 36 -6.33 6.26 -8.61
CA LEU A 36 -5.96 7.64 -8.28
C LEU A 36 -6.89 8.63 -8.98
N GLY A 37 -7.15 8.46 -10.28
CA GLY A 37 -8.06 9.34 -11.02
C GLY A 37 -9.51 9.30 -10.51
N TRP A 38 -9.97 8.13 -10.03
CA TRP A 38 -11.25 8.04 -9.32
C TRP A 38 -11.24 8.87 -8.03
N SER A 39 -10.19 8.68 -7.22
CA SER A 39 -10.03 9.32 -5.91
C SER A 39 -9.84 10.85 -6.03
N GLU A 40 -9.23 11.32 -7.11
CA GLU A 40 -9.02 12.74 -7.43
C GLU A 40 -10.31 13.45 -7.91
N ASN A 41 -11.44 12.74 -7.95
CA ASN A 41 -12.69 13.26 -8.49
C ASN A 41 -12.59 13.78 -9.93
N LEU A 42 -11.75 13.16 -10.78
CA LEU A 42 -11.68 13.52 -12.19
C LEU A 42 -13.07 13.40 -12.84
N PRO A 43 -13.43 14.31 -13.77
CA PRO A 43 -14.61 14.15 -14.60
C PRO A 43 -14.58 12.77 -15.26
N LEU A 44 -15.73 12.08 -15.31
CA LEU A 44 -15.78 10.70 -15.83
C LEU A 44 -15.27 10.62 -17.29
N SER A 45 -15.48 11.67 -18.09
CA SER A 45 -14.92 11.75 -19.45
C SER A 45 -13.40 11.74 -19.51
N GLN A 46 -12.71 12.16 -18.44
CA GLN A 46 -11.26 12.13 -18.30
C GLN A 46 -10.76 10.86 -17.58
N LEU A 47 -11.63 10.13 -16.90
CA LEU A 47 -11.32 8.85 -16.26
C LEU A 47 -11.76 7.67 -17.15
N ALA A 48 -10.78 6.94 -17.69
CA ALA A 48 -11.05 5.81 -18.60
C ALA A 48 -12.05 6.17 -19.72
N TRP A 49 -12.03 7.41 -20.21
CA TRP A 49 -12.92 7.92 -21.27
C TRP A 49 -14.41 7.66 -21.00
N GLY A 50 -14.85 7.79 -19.75
CA GLY A 50 -16.25 7.59 -19.34
C GLY A 50 -16.68 6.14 -19.17
N LYS A 51 -15.76 5.17 -19.26
CA LYS A 51 -16.09 3.74 -19.12
C LYS A 51 -16.18 3.28 -17.66
N ILE A 52 -15.56 4.02 -16.75
CA ILE A 52 -15.69 3.82 -15.30
C ILE A 52 -16.60 4.93 -14.76
N THR A 53 -17.68 4.52 -14.12
CA THR A 53 -18.75 5.42 -13.63
C THR A 53 -19.12 5.16 -12.18
N GLN A 54 -18.63 4.08 -11.57
CA GLN A 54 -18.95 3.66 -10.19
C GLN A 54 -17.71 3.06 -9.52
N ALA A 55 -17.54 3.28 -8.21
CA ALA A 55 -16.38 2.80 -7.45
C ALA A 55 -16.16 1.28 -7.55
N ARG A 56 -17.24 0.49 -7.60
CA ARG A 56 -17.14 -0.97 -7.76
C ARG A 56 -16.37 -1.42 -9.02
N GLN A 57 -16.36 -0.60 -10.07
CA GLN A 57 -15.59 -0.88 -11.28
C GLN A 57 -14.09 -0.67 -11.04
N ILE A 58 -13.69 0.27 -10.17
CA ILE A 58 -12.31 0.40 -9.71
C ILE A 58 -11.96 -0.81 -8.83
N THR A 59 -12.81 -1.15 -7.85
CA THR A 59 -12.60 -2.29 -6.95
C THR A 59 -12.36 -3.59 -7.72
N ALA A 60 -13.12 -3.84 -8.80
CA ALA A 60 -12.99 -5.02 -9.64
C ALA A 60 -11.62 -5.17 -10.32
N LEU A 61 -10.87 -4.07 -10.49
CA LEU A 61 -9.55 -4.06 -11.13
C LEU A 61 -8.39 -4.23 -10.13
N LEU A 62 -8.62 -3.94 -8.85
CA LEU A 62 -7.59 -3.98 -7.82
C LEU A 62 -6.87 -5.33 -7.61
N PRO A 63 -7.44 -6.51 -7.94
CA PRO A 63 -6.69 -7.76 -7.86
C PRO A 63 -5.38 -7.77 -8.68
N LEU A 64 -5.33 -7.09 -9.84
CA LEU A 64 -4.08 -6.97 -10.62
C LEU A 64 -3.00 -6.19 -9.87
N LEU A 65 -3.41 -5.18 -9.11
CA LEU A 65 -2.51 -4.41 -8.27
C LEU A 65 -2.00 -5.27 -7.10
N THR A 66 -2.89 -6.00 -6.42
CA THR A 66 -2.50 -6.96 -5.36
C THR A 66 -1.49 -7.99 -5.87
N GLU A 67 -1.75 -8.61 -7.02
CA GLU A 67 -0.85 -9.63 -7.58
C GLU A 67 0.54 -9.05 -7.89
N ASN A 68 0.59 -7.83 -8.43
CA ASN A 68 1.87 -7.16 -8.66
C ASN A 68 2.59 -6.84 -7.34
N TYR A 69 1.88 -6.49 -6.27
CA TYR A 69 2.45 -6.29 -4.94
C TYR A 69 3.04 -7.58 -4.36
N ASP A 70 2.30 -8.69 -4.45
CA ASP A 70 2.73 -10.02 -3.98
C ASP A 70 4.02 -10.48 -4.66
N LEU A 71 4.16 -10.20 -5.95
CA LEU A 71 5.32 -10.58 -6.77
C LEU A 71 6.42 -9.50 -6.80
N SER A 72 6.32 -8.42 -6.01
CA SER A 72 7.32 -7.37 -5.95
C SER A 72 7.68 -6.92 -4.52
N ASN A 73 6.94 -5.96 -3.97
CA ASN A 73 7.23 -5.34 -2.67
C ASN A 73 7.02 -6.30 -1.50
N ASP A 74 6.05 -7.21 -1.62
CA ASP A 74 5.71 -8.18 -0.57
C ASP A 74 6.53 -9.48 -0.66
N VAL A 75 7.45 -9.59 -1.64
CA VAL A 75 8.43 -10.68 -1.65
C VAL A 75 9.36 -10.52 -0.44
N LEU A 76 9.40 -11.52 0.44
CA LEU A 76 10.10 -11.44 1.73
C LEU A 76 11.56 -10.99 1.61
N TYR A 77 12.30 -11.49 0.62
CA TYR A 77 13.68 -11.05 0.37
C TYR A 77 13.77 -9.54 0.08
N THR A 78 12.90 -9.03 -0.80
CA THR A 78 12.81 -7.59 -1.12
C THR A 78 12.49 -6.78 0.13
N ALA A 79 11.45 -7.20 0.89
CA ALA A 79 11.02 -6.55 2.10
C ALA A 79 12.11 -6.54 3.18
N GLN A 80 12.83 -7.65 3.37
CA GLN A 80 13.96 -7.73 4.31
C GLN A 80 15.09 -6.78 3.92
N LYS A 81 15.49 -6.75 2.64
CA LYS A 81 16.60 -5.93 2.19
C LYS A 81 16.30 -4.43 2.18
N ARG A 82 15.04 -4.04 1.96
CA ARG A 82 14.67 -2.63 1.71
C ARG A 82 13.72 -2.03 2.75
N GLY A 83 13.03 -2.84 3.54
CA GLY A 83 12.04 -2.41 4.54
C GLY A 83 12.50 -2.54 5.99
N SER A 84 13.48 -3.40 6.30
CA SER A 84 13.88 -3.68 7.70
C SER A 84 14.32 -2.43 8.47
N VAL A 85 15.03 -1.51 7.80
CA VAL A 85 15.48 -0.26 8.41
C VAL A 85 14.31 0.61 8.88
N LEU A 86 13.22 0.65 8.11
CA LEU A 86 12.04 1.44 8.44
C LEU A 86 11.24 0.76 9.55
N LEU A 87 11.01 -0.56 9.46
CA LEU A 87 10.32 -1.27 10.53
C LEU A 87 11.08 -1.15 11.86
N ASN A 88 12.41 -1.27 11.85
CA ASN A 88 13.21 -1.09 13.06
C ASN A 88 13.05 0.32 13.64
N ALA A 89 13.14 1.36 12.80
CA ALA A 89 12.93 2.75 13.25
C ALA A 89 11.52 2.97 13.83
N MET A 90 10.48 2.36 13.25
CA MET A 90 9.11 2.41 13.78
C MET A 90 8.99 1.71 15.14
N LEU A 91 9.57 0.52 15.28
CA LEU A 91 9.57 -0.25 16.53
C LEU A 91 10.36 0.45 17.64
N ASP A 92 11.48 1.08 17.31
CA ASP A 92 12.26 1.86 18.26
C ASP A 92 11.54 3.17 18.63
N GLY A 93 10.91 3.84 17.65
CA GLY A 93 10.13 5.06 17.86
C GLY A 93 8.91 4.87 18.77
N VAL A 94 8.33 3.66 18.82
CA VAL A 94 7.20 3.35 19.71
C VAL A 94 7.64 2.81 21.09
N LYS A 95 8.94 2.73 21.39
CA LYS A 95 9.44 2.36 22.73
C LYS A 95 9.48 3.58 23.67
N PRO A 96 9.41 3.38 25.01
CA PRO A 96 9.37 4.47 25.99
C PRO A 96 10.51 5.48 25.89
N GLU A 97 11.73 5.00 25.62
CA GLU A 97 12.97 5.80 25.59
C GLU A 97 13.35 6.25 24.18
N ALA A 98 12.36 6.42 23.29
CA ALA A 98 12.59 6.84 21.91
C ALA A 98 13.15 8.27 21.82
N ASN A 99 14.03 8.49 20.84
CA ASN A 99 14.52 9.82 20.45
C ASN A 99 14.11 10.10 19.00
N PRO A 100 13.44 11.23 18.68
CA PRO A 100 13.02 12.31 19.59
C PRO A 100 11.92 11.88 20.57
N ASN A 101 11.93 12.48 21.78
CA ASN A 101 10.89 12.25 22.79
C ASN A 101 9.63 13.07 22.44
N VAL A 102 8.85 12.55 21.50
CA VAL A 102 7.61 13.16 21.01
C VAL A 102 6.41 12.25 21.28
N ARG A 103 5.22 12.86 21.41
CA ARG A 103 3.96 12.10 21.57
C ARG A 103 3.49 11.44 20.29
N TRP A 104 3.84 12.03 19.14
CA TRP A 104 3.47 11.53 17.83
C TRP A 104 4.66 11.66 16.88
N LEU A 105 5.18 10.52 16.43
CA LEU A 105 6.14 10.43 15.34
C LEU A 105 5.35 10.14 14.05
N LEU A 106 5.40 11.07 13.10
CA LEU A 106 4.77 10.92 11.79
C LEU A 106 5.86 10.76 10.72
N LEU A 107 5.86 9.61 10.03
CA LEU A 107 6.73 9.31 8.92
C LEU A 107 5.90 9.28 7.63
N VAL A 108 6.20 10.15 6.68
CA VAL A 108 5.51 10.23 5.38
C VAL A 108 6.43 9.68 4.30
N ALA A 109 5.98 8.64 3.61
CA ALA A 109 6.76 7.90 2.62
C ALA A 109 5.83 7.39 1.50
N HIS A 110 6.23 6.33 0.80
CA HIS A 110 5.47 5.73 -0.29
C HIS A 110 4.75 4.44 0.13
N ASP A 111 3.76 4.05 -0.66
CA ASP A 111 3.08 2.76 -0.59
C ASP A 111 4.05 1.56 -0.56
N THR A 112 5.11 1.61 -1.36
CA THR A 112 6.19 0.61 -1.37
C THR A 112 6.81 0.41 0.01
N ASN A 113 6.98 1.48 0.79
CA ASN A 113 7.53 1.40 2.14
C ASN A 113 6.55 0.67 3.08
N ILE A 114 5.27 1.00 3.02
CA ILE A 114 4.22 0.36 3.84
C ILE A 114 4.10 -1.13 3.49
N ALA A 115 4.12 -1.50 2.20
CA ALA A 115 4.06 -2.89 1.75
C ALA A 115 5.23 -3.73 2.28
N MET A 116 6.45 -3.20 2.21
CA MET A 116 7.61 -3.91 2.77
C MET A 116 7.51 -4.04 4.30
N VAL A 117 7.08 -2.98 5.01
CA VAL A 117 6.92 -3.01 6.47
C VAL A 117 5.85 -4.02 6.90
N ARG A 118 4.66 -4.01 6.27
CA ARG A 118 3.56 -4.93 6.64
C ARG A 118 3.90 -6.39 6.32
N THR A 119 4.68 -6.63 5.26
CA THR A 119 5.23 -7.96 4.95
C THR A 119 6.16 -8.47 6.06
N LEU A 120 7.08 -7.62 6.54
CA LEU A 120 7.97 -8.01 7.66
C LEU A 120 7.23 -8.23 8.97
N MET A 121 6.12 -7.54 9.19
CA MET A 121 5.25 -7.74 10.35
C MET A 121 4.35 -8.97 10.22
N ASN A 122 4.34 -9.64 9.06
CA ASN A 122 3.35 -10.66 8.70
C ASN A 122 1.90 -10.19 8.95
N PHE A 123 1.63 -8.92 8.61
CA PHE A 123 0.34 -8.26 8.86
C PHE A 123 -0.39 -8.00 7.54
N SER A 124 -1.53 -8.64 7.36
CA SER A 124 -2.36 -8.55 6.15
C SER A 124 -3.75 -8.02 6.47
N TRP A 125 -4.36 -7.31 5.53
CA TRP A 125 -5.70 -6.73 5.67
C TRP A 125 -6.46 -6.77 4.35
N GLN A 126 -7.78 -6.59 4.45
CA GLN A 126 -8.63 -6.24 3.32
C GLN A 126 -9.72 -5.30 3.83
N LEU A 127 -9.72 -4.05 3.36
CA LEU A 127 -10.72 -3.05 3.73
C LEU A 127 -11.91 -3.09 2.76
N PRO A 128 -13.13 -2.69 3.19
CA PRO A 128 -14.28 -2.62 2.30
C PRO A 128 -13.98 -1.78 1.04
N GLY A 129 -14.36 -2.30 -0.13
CA GLY A 129 -14.11 -1.63 -1.42
C GLY A 129 -12.70 -1.79 -1.98
N TYR A 130 -11.78 -2.45 -1.26
CA TYR A 130 -10.41 -2.70 -1.70
C TYR A 130 -10.09 -4.20 -1.78
N SER A 131 -9.13 -4.57 -2.65
CA SER A 131 -8.53 -5.91 -2.65
C SER A 131 -7.58 -6.09 -1.46
N ARG A 132 -7.16 -7.34 -1.20
CA ARG A 132 -6.19 -7.65 -0.13
C ARG A 132 -4.96 -6.77 -0.24
N GLY A 133 -4.58 -6.18 0.88
CA GLY A 133 -3.34 -5.44 1.04
C GLY A 133 -3.25 -4.16 0.22
N ASN A 134 -4.36 -3.62 -0.32
CA ASN A 134 -4.32 -2.33 -1.00
C ASN A 134 -3.87 -1.21 -0.04
N ILE A 135 -3.11 -0.25 -0.56
CA ILE A 135 -2.58 0.91 0.17
C ILE A 135 -3.09 2.19 -0.50
N PRO A 136 -4.29 2.70 -0.13
CA PRO A 136 -4.87 3.90 -0.76
C PRO A 136 -4.07 5.18 -0.47
N PRO A 137 -4.24 6.25 -1.26
CA PRO A 137 -3.61 7.54 -0.97
C PRO A 137 -4.05 8.07 0.41
N GLY A 138 -3.11 8.63 1.17
CA GLY A 138 -3.35 9.14 2.52
C GLY A 138 -3.61 8.09 3.60
N SER A 139 -3.51 6.79 3.27
CA SER A 139 -3.60 5.70 4.24
C SER A 139 -2.36 5.62 5.13
N SER A 140 -2.49 4.97 6.29
CA SER A 140 -1.38 4.86 7.24
C SER A 140 -1.38 3.54 8.00
N LEU A 141 -0.19 3.01 8.28
CA LEU A 141 0.06 1.97 9.26
C LEU A 141 0.49 2.62 10.59
N VAL A 142 -0.18 2.27 11.69
CA VAL A 142 -0.03 2.95 12.98
C VAL A 142 0.34 1.96 14.08
N LEU A 143 1.30 2.36 14.91
CA LEU A 143 1.73 1.67 16.13
C LEU A 143 1.47 2.60 17.32
N GLU A 144 0.58 2.21 18.24
CA GLU A 144 0.25 2.99 19.43
C GLU A 144 0.69 2.25 20.70
N ARG A 145 1.47 2.93 21.54
CA ARG A 145 1.83 2.45 22.88
C ARG A 145 0.78 2.91 23.90
N TRP A 146 0.00 1.98 24.41
CA TRP A 146 -1.00 2.21 25.45
C TRP A 146 -0.46 1.82 26.82
N ARG A 147 -1.03 2.40 27.88
CA ARG A 147 -0.71 2.07 29.28
C ARG A 147 -1.99 1.88 30.08
N ASN A 148 -2.12 0.74 30.75
CA ASN A 148 -3.17 0.52 31.73
C ASN A 148 -2.93 1.44 32.94
N ALA A 149 -3.88 2.33 33.22
CA ALA A 149 -3.74 3.33 34.28
C ALA A 149 -3.71 2.73 35.69
N LYS A 150 -4.21 1.51 35.89
CA LYS A 150 -4.27 0.84 37.19
C LYS A 150 -3.01 0.04 37.49
N SER A 151 -2.50 -0.72 36.52
CA SER A 151 -1.33 -1.61 36.72
C SER A 151 -0.01 -1.02 36.20
N GLY A 152 -0.06 0.01 35.35
CA GLY A 152 1.11 0.53 34.65
C GLY A 152 1.58 -0.34 33.48
N GLU A 153 0.94 -1.48 33.24
CA GLU A 153 1.25 -2.40 32.14
C GLU A 153 1.08 -1.71 30.77
N ARG A 154 1.99 -2.00 29.85
CA ARG A 154 2.03 -1.38 28.52
C ARG A 154 1.57 -2.36 27.45
N TYR A 155 0.81 -1.87 26.49
CA TYR A 155 0.32 -2.64 25.35
C TYR A 155 0.65 -1.92 24.05
N LEU A 156 0.74 -2.69 22.96
CA LEU A 156 0.89 -2.17 21.60
C LEU A 156 -0.40 -2.43 20.83
N ARG A 157 -0.97 -1.38 20.24
CA ARG A 157 -2.04 -1.50 19.24
C ARG A 157 -1.44 -1.22 17.86
N VAL A 158 -1.71 -2.12 16.92
CA VAL A 158 -1.26 -2.01 15.53
C VAL A 158 -2.48 -2.05 14.62
N TYR A 159 -2.58 -1.12 13.69
CA TYR A 159 -3.67 -1.10 12.72
C TYR A 159 -3.27 -0.38 11.43
N PHE A 160 -3.98 -0.72 10.35
CA PHE A 160 -3.95 0.00 9.08
C PHE A 160 -5.28 0.72 8.88
N GLN A 161 -5.25 1.94 8.37
CA GLN A 161 -6.44 2.76 8.13
C GLN A 161 -6.37 3.47 6.78
N ALA A 162 -7.52 3.60 6.12
CA ALA A 162 -7.70 4.34 4.88
C ALA A 162 -9.16 4.82 4.75
N GLN A 163 -9.38 5.84 3.94
CA GLN A 163 -10.73 6.23 3.49
C GLN A 163 -11.20 5.32 2.35
N GLY A 164 -12.52 5.20 2.16
CA GLY A 164 -13.11 4.48 1.03
C GLY A 164 -12.95 5.24 -0.30
N LEU A 165 -13.12 4.54 -1.43
CA LEU A 165 -13.00 5.13 -2.77
C LEU A 165 -13.91 6.35 -2.99
N ASP A 166 -15.18 6.25 -2.57
CA ASP A 166 -16.15 7.35 -2.72
C ASP A 166 -15.99 8.44 -1.65
N ASP A 167 -15.39 8.11 -0.49
CA ASP A 167 -15.05 9.12 0.51
C ASP A 167 -13.88 10.00 0.06
N LEU A 168 -12.92 9.43 -0.68
CA LEU A 168 -11.82 10.18 -1.29
C LEU A 168 -12.29 11.06 -2.48
N ARG A 169 -13.26 10.58 -3.26
CA ARG A 169 -13.77 11.24 -4.48
C ARG A 169 -14.61 12.52 -4.21
N ARG A 170 -14.68 13.01 -2.97
CA ARG A 170 -15.53 14.15 -2.61
C ARG A 170 -15.08 15.46 -3.24
#